data_AF-A0A482WVE9-F1
#
_entry.id   AF-A0A482WVE9-F1
#
_cell.length_a   1.000
_cell.length_b   1.000
_cell.length_c   1.000
_cell.angle_alpha   90.00
_cell.angle_beta   90.00
_cell.angle_gamma   90.00
#
_symmetry.space_group_name_H-M   'P 1'
#
loop_
_entity.id
_entity.type
_entity.pdbx_description
1 polymer ?
#
loop_
_entity_poly.entity_id
_entity_poly.type
_entity_poly.pdbx_seq_one_letter_code
_entity_poly.pdbx_strand_id
1 'polypeptide(L)'
;MYLANTQPTPTPLSFFSQGAVDRNHCSHLDLQPYNFESKMPFSFFKSVKAQDDDELVDPQVTLREKCSAEDHCSGLKTRLDECNARVLSKKHTTEQCTEELFDFLHCVDHCVSKTLFSHLK
;
A
#
# COMPACT_ATOMS: atom_id res chain seq x y z
N MET A 1 34.97 -16.77 50.80
CA MET A 1 34.07 -17.64 49.99
C MET A 1 32.66 -17.09 50.11
N TYR A 2 32.17 -16.40 49.07
CA TYR A 2 30.78 -16.37 48.58
C TYR A 2 30.84 -15.61 47.25
N LEU A 3 30.67 -16.33 46.14
CA LEU A 3 30.50 -15.76 44.80
C LEU A 3 29.03 -15.34 44.68
N ALA A 4 28.75 -14.04 44.68
CA ALA A 4 27.43 -13.54 44.31
C ALA A 4 27.40 -13.36 42.78
N ASN A 5 26.69 -14.25 42.09
CA ASN A 5 26.30 -14.08 40.70
C ASN A 5 25.28 -12.93 40.62
N THR A 6 25.70 -11.77 40.12
CA THR A 6 24.77 -10.75 39.64
C THR A 6 24.48 -11.03 38.17
N GLN A 7 23.29 -11.56 37.89
CA GLN A 7 22.76 -11.59 36.52
C GLN A 7 22.57 -10.14 36.04
N PRO A 8 23.11 -9.74 34.88
CA PRO A 8 22.83 -8.42 34.33
C PRO A 8 21.36 -8.37 33.89
N THR A 9 20.68 -7.33 34.35
CA THR A 9 19.31 -6.99 33.95
C THR A 9 19.24 -6.71 32.44
N PRO A 10 18.20 -7.19 31.72
CA PRO A 10 18.06 -6.89 30.31
C PRO A 10 17.73 -5.41 30.13
N THR A 11 18.63 -4.67 29.49
CA THR A 11 18.38 -3.32 29.03
C THR A 11 17.38 -3.35 27.86
N PRO A 12 16.50 -2.35 27.71
CA PRO A 12 15.45 -2.33 26.69
C PRO A 12 15.97 -2.17 25.24
N LEU A 13 17.29 -2.09 25.04
CA LEU A 13 17.91 -1.81 23.75
C LEU A 13 18.28 -3.06 22.95
N SER A 14 18.00 -4.27 23.44
CA SER A 14 18.35 -5.52 22.75
C SER A 14 17.18 -6.21 22.01
N PHE A 15 15.96 -5.66 22.07
CA PHE A 15 14.80 -6.30 21.43
C PHE A 15 14.56 -5.88 19.96
N PHE A 16 15.22 -4.83 19.47
CA PHE A 16 15.00 -4.27 18.13
C PHE A 16 15.97 -4.77 17.04
N SER A 17 16.71 -5.86 17.29
CA SER A 17 17.80 -6.31 16.39
C SER A 17 17.43 -7.43 15.40
N GLN A 18 16.18 -7.91 15.34
CA GLN A 18 15.74 -8.76 14.23
C GLN A 18 14.43 -8.24 13.62
N GLY A 19 14.59 -7.19 12.81
CA GLY A 19 13.53 -6.66 11.96
C GLY A 19 14.10 -5.91 10.77
N ALA A 20 15.25 -6.35 10.23
CA ALA A 20 15.70 -5.88 8.94
C ALA A 20 14.78 -6.51 7.88
N VAL A 21 13.78 -5.75 7.42
CA VAL A 21 13.17 -6.04 6.12
C VAL A 21 14.26 -5.75 5.09
N ASP A 22 15.03 -6.78 4.79
CA ASP A 22 16.06 -6.76 3.78
C ASP A 22 15.43 -6.34 2.45
N ARG A 23 16.09 -5.51 1.66
CA ARG A 23 15.60 -5.16 0.31
C ARG A 23 15.42 -6.38 -0.58
N ASN A 24 16.12 -7.46 -0.24
CA ASN A 24 16.02 -8.77 -0.88
C ASN A 24 14.81 -9.59 -0.39
N HIS A 25 14.03 -9.11 0.57
CA HIS A 25 12.77 -9.74 0.98
C HIS A 25 11.57 -9.28 0.13
N CYS A 26 11.73 -8.17 -0.61
CA CYS A 26 10.80 -7.77 -1.67
C CYS A 26 11.13 -8.38 -3.04
N SER A 27 12.15 -9.25 -3.16
CA SER A 27 12.37 -10.05 -4.38
C SER A 27 11.59 -11.37 -4.40
N HIS A 28 10.79 -11.66 -3.37
CA HIS A 28 9.78 -12.73 -3.40
C HIS A 28 8.33 -12.17 -3.56
N LEU A 29 8.19 -10.89 -3.89
CA LEU A 29 7.02 -10.44 -4.62
C LEU A 29 7.47 -10.27 -6.06
N ASP A 30 7.53 -11.42 -6.73
CA ASP A 30 7.73 -11.48 -8.15
C ASP A 30 6.83 -10.44 -8.84
N LEU A 31 7.47 -9.50 -9.52
CA LEU A 31 6.98 -9.05 -10.82
C LEU A 31 6.98 -10.26 -11.75
N GLN A 32 6.08 -11.23 -11.50
CA GLN A 32 5.71 -12.13 -12.57
C GLN A 32 4.89 -11.29 -13.54
N PRO A 33 5.28 -11.19 -14.82
CA PRO A 33 4.27 -10.90 -15.83
C PRO A 33 3.18 -11.94 -15.60
N TYR A 34 1.92 -11.52 -15.46
CA TYR A 34 0.79 -12.44 -15.32
C TYR A 34 0.77 -13.38 -16.52
N ASN A 35 1.51 -14.48 -16.41
CA ASN A 35 1.44 -15.64 -17.24
C ASN A 35 0.44 -16.54 -16.54
N PHE A 36 -0.83 -16.15 -16.69
CA PHE A 36 -2.00 -16.91 -16.28
C PHE A 36 -2.16 -18.14 -17.20
N GLU A 37 -1.10 -18.89 -17.44
CA GLU A 37 -1.16 -20.15 -18.17
C GLU A 37 -1.35 -21.30 -17.18
N SER A 38 -2.61 -21.74 -17.11
CA SER A 38 -3.01 -23.15 -17.02
C SER A 38 -2.79 -23.90 -15.69
N LYS A 39 -3.72 -23.74 -14.74
CA LYS A 39 -4.35 -24.85 -13.96
C LYS A 39 -5.35 -24.37 -12.90
N MET A 40 -6.19 -23.38 -13.23
CA MET A 40 -7.45 -23.21 -12.52
C MET A 40 -8.56 -23.75 -13.42
N PRO A 41 -9.38 -24.73 -12.99
CA PRO A 41 -10.53 -25.13 -13.78
C PRO A 41 -11.45 -23.91 -13.88
N PHE A 42 -11.52 -23.35 -15.10
CA PHE A 42 -12.34 -22.21 -15.50
C PHE A 42 -13.83 -22.37 -15.12
N SER A 43 -14.27 -23.57 -14.76
CA SER A 43 -15.61 -23.88 -14.26
C SER A 43 -15.90 -23.38 -12.84
N PHE A 44 -14.90 -22.94 -12.06
CA PHE A 44 -15.12 -22.42 -10.70
C PHE A 44 -15.49 -20.93 -10.65
N PHE A 45 -15.04 -20.13 -11.62
CA PHE A 45 -15.56 -18.77 -11.79
C PHE A 45 -16.90 -18.87 -12.52
N LYS A 46 -17.99 -18.87 -11.75
CA LYS A 46 -19.34 -18.71 -12.31
C LYS A 46 -19.31 -17.45 -13.17
N SER A 47 -19.30 -17.64 -14.49
CA SER A 47 -19.40 -16.55 -15.46
C SER A 47 -20.71 -15.82 -15.18
N VAL A 48 -20.61 -14.68 -14.50
CA VAL A 48 -21.68 -13.70 -14.48
C VAL A 48 -21.82 -13.25 -15.92
N LYS A 49 -22.93 -13.63 -16.55
CA LYS A 49 -23.32 -13.08 -17.84
C LYS A 49 -23.61 -11.60 -17.60
N ALA A 50 -22.65 -10.75 -17.91
CA ALA A 50 -22.85 -9.31 -18.02
C ALA A 50 -23.72 -9.08 -19.26
N GLN A 51 -25.03 -9.03 -19.05
CA GLN A 51 -25.98 -8.66 -20.08
C GLN A 51 -26.99 -7.72 -19.45
N ASP A 52 -26.51 -6.51 -19.18
CA ASP A 52 -27.28 -5.27 -19.23
C ASP A 52 -26.25 -4.15 -19.50
N ASP A 53 -26.41 -3.46 -20.62
CA ASP A 53 -25.45 -2.55 -21.26
C ASP A 53 -25.44 -1.15 -20.60
N ASP A 54 -25.68 -1.11 -19.29
CA ASP A 54 -25.43 0.07 -18.47
C ASP A 54 -23.99 -0.06 -17.94
N GLU A 55 -23.10 0.80 -18.42
CA GLU A 55 -21.70 0.91 -17.96
C GLU A 55 -21.68 1.02 -16.42
N LEU A 56 -21.47 -0.11 -15.74
CA LEU A 56 -21.43 -0.17 -14.29
C LEU A 56 -20.13 0.51 -13.81
N VAL A 57 -20.18 1.84 -13.66
CA VAL A 57 -19.08 2.64 -13.13
C VAL A 57 -19.00 2.43 -11.63
N ASP A 58 -17.84 1.99 -11.13
CA ASP A 58 -17.58 1.89 -9.70
C ASP A 58 -17.64 3.29 -9.05
N PRO A 59 -18.59 3.56 -8.15
CA PRO A 59 -18.69 4.83 -7.45
C PRO A 59 -17.39 5.21 -6.72
N GLN A 60 -16.61 4.23 -6.26
CA GLN A 60 -15.34 4.47 -5.57
C GLN A 60 -14.35 5.24 -6.44
N VAL A 61 -14.22 4.89 -7.72
CA VAL A 61 -13.26 5.55 -8.63
C VAL A 61 -13.61 7.03 -8.78
N THR A 62 -14.89 7.32 -9.04
CA THR A 62 -15.37 8.69 -9.21
C THR A 62 -15.20 9.54 -7.94
N LEU A 63 -15.41 8.94 -6.76
CA LEU A 63 -15.24 9.64 -5.48
C LEU A 63 -13.76 9.87 -5.16
N ARG A 64 -12.90 8.90 -5.47
CA ARG A 64 -11.46 9.01 -5.27
C ARG A 64 -10.86 10.13 -6.10
N GLU A 65 -11.27 10.28 -7.35
CA GLU A 65 -10.86 11.39 -8.22
C GLU A 65 -11.29 12.74 -7.65
N LYS A 66 -12.56 12.87 -7.25
CA LYS A 66 -13.07 14.10 -6.62
C LYS A 66 -12.30 14.45 -5.34
N CYS A 67 -12.11 13.48 -4.44
CA CYS A 67 -11.38 13.67 -3.19
C CYS A 67 -9.89 13.94 -3.39
N SER A 68 -9.28 13.41 -4.45
CA SER A 68 -7.88 13.69 -4.79
C SER A 68 -7.66 15.12 -5.29
N ALA A 69 -8.69 15.76 -5.84
CA ALA A 69 -8.64 17.13 -6.34
C ALA A 69 -8.88 18.19 -5.25
N GLU A 70 -9.24 17.78 -4.02
CA GLU A 70 -9.40 18.73 -2.91
C GLU A 70 -8.05 19.36 -2.53
N ASP A 71 -8.05 20.65 -2.20
CA ASP A 71 -6.84 21.44 -1.93
C ASP A 71 -5.92 20.82 -0.87
N HIS A 72 -6.49 20.17 0.14
CA HIS A 72 -5.72 19.56 1.22
C HIS A 72 -5.04 18.24 0.79
N CYS A 73 -5.67 17.46 -0.10
CA CYS A 73 -5.07 16.23 -0.64
C CYS A 73 -4.17 16.49 -1.85
N SER A 74 -4.42 17.54 -2.62
CA SER A 74 -3.60 17.92 -3.78
C SER A 74 -2.17 18.36 -3.36
N GLY A 75 -2.05 19.00 -2.19
CA GLY A 75 -0.74 19.31 -1.60
C GLY A 75 0.07 18.06 -1.25
N LEU A 76 -0.58 17.04 -0.69
CA LEU A 76 0.05 15.75 -0.38
C LEU A 76 0.40 14.97 -1.65
N LYS A 77 -0.45 15.05 -2.68
CA LYS A 77 -0.17 14.49 -3.99
C LYS A 77 1.08 15.08 -4.63
N THR A 78 1.26 16.41 -4.54
CA THR A 78 2.47 17.09 -5.01
C THR A 78 3.72 16.56 -4.31
N ARG A 79 3.70 16.40 -2.97
CA ARG A 79 4.83 15.84 -2.22
C ARG A 79 5.18 14.41 -2.62
N LEU A 80 4.16 13.58 -2.83
CA LEU A 80 4.33 12.22 -3.33
C LEU A 80 4.99 12.22 -4.71
N ASP A 81 4.56 13.12 -5.61
CA ASP A 81 5.12 13.22 -6.96
C ASP A 81 6.58 13.75 -6.95
N GLU A 82 6.90 14.68 -6.05
CA GLU A 82 8.27 15.13 -5.79
C GLU A 82 9.18 14.00 -5.27
N CYS A 83 8.68 13.18 -4.34
CA CYS A 83 9.41 12.00 -3.88
C CYS A 83 9.63 11.02 -5.03
N ASN A 84 8.59 10.72 -5.81
CA ASN A 84 8.68 9.81 -6.95
C ASN A 84 9.71 10.30 -7.98
N ALA A 85 9.71 11.60 -8.30
CA ALA A 85 10.70 12.18 -9.20
C ALA A 85 12.14 11.99 -8.67
N ARG A 86 12.34 12.18 -7.36
CA ARG A 86 13.65 11.98 -6.70
C ARG A 86 14.07 10.51 -6.71
N VAL A 87 13.16 9.58 -6.41
CA VAL A 87 13.45 8.12 -6.42
C VAL A 87 13.77 7.64 -7.83
N LEU A 88 12.98 8.04 -8.83
CA LEU A 88 13.17 7.65 -10.23
C LEU A 88 14.45 8.24 -10.84
N SER A 89 14.91 9.40 -10.37
CA SER A 89 16.16 10.02 -10.84
C SER A 89 17.42 9.27 -10.39
N LYS A 90 17.34 8.48 -9.31
CA LYS A 90 18.51 7.81 -8.70
C LYS A 90 18.57 6.34 -9.11
N LYS A 91 19.70 5.92 -9.69
CA LYS A 91 19.93 4.51 -10.10
C LYS A 91 20.01 3.54 -8.92
N HIS A 92 20.53 4.00 -7.78
CA HIS A 92 20.64 3.22 -6.55
C HIS A 92 20.27 4.10 -5.36
N THR A 93 19.01 4.04 -4.92
CA THR A 93 18.54 4.81 -3.75
C THR A 93 17.91 3.89 -2.71
N THR A 94 18.24 4.17 -1.44
CA THR A 94 17.60 3.85 -0.15
C THR A 94 16.10 4.07 -0.02
N GLU A 95 15.70 5.13 -0.69
CA GLU A 95 14.49 5.89 -0.43
C GLU A 95 13.24 5.19 -0.97
N GLN A 96 12.14 5.31 -0.22
CA GLN A 96 10.82 4.81 -0.58
C GLN A 96 9.80 5.92 -0.30
N CYS A 97 8.86 6.15 -1.21
CA CYS A 97 7.82 7.18 -1.07
C CYS A 97 6.59 6.69 -0.32
N THR A 98 6.76 5.70 0.58
CA THR A 98 5.64 5.07 1.28
C THR A 98 5.00 5.98 2.32
N GLU A 99 5.80 6.85 2.95
CA GLU A 99 5.29 7.82 3.92
C GLU A 99 4.34 8.81 3.23
N GLU A 100 4.80 9.44 2.14
CA GLU A 100 4.01 10.40 1.37
C GLU A 100 2.79 9.74 0.72
N LEU A 101 2.90 8.46 0.35
CA LEU A 101 1.78 7.67 -0.14
C LEU A 101 0.72 7.48 0.94
N PHE A 102 1.11 7.08 2.17
CA PHE A 102 0.15 6.88 3.24
C PHE A 102 -0.51 8.19 3.67
N ASP A 103 0.21 9.30 3.67
CA ASP A 103 -0.37 10.62 3.95
C ASP A 103 -1.45 10.98 2.92
N PHE A 104 -1.13 10.82 1.62
CA PHE A 104 -2.10 11.07 0.55
C PHE A 104 -3.31 10.13 0.61
N LEU A 105 -3.09 8.83 0.85
CA LEU A 105 -4.17 7.86 0.98
C LEU A 105 -5.06 8.15 2.18
N HIS A 106 -4.47 8.47 3.33
CA HIS A 106 -5.22 8.81 4.53
C HIS A 106 -6.17 10.00 4.28
N CYS A 107 -5.68 11.01 3.59
CA CYS A 107 -6.46 12.18 3.18
C CYS A 107 -7.65 11.80 2.29
N VAL A 108 -7.39 11.05 1.22
CA VAL A 108 -8.41 10.64 0.25
C VAL A 108 -9.42 9.69 0.88
N ASP A 109 -8.98 8.71 1.66
CA ASP A 109 -9.86 7.73 2.30
C ASP A 109 -10.75 8.39 3.37
N HIS A 110 -10.22 9.36 4.11
CA HIS A 110 -11.02 10.16 5.04
C HIS A 110 -12.11 10.97 4.32
N CYS A 111 -11.85 11.45 3.10
CA CYS A 111 -12.86 12.10 2.26
C CYS A 111 -13.88 11.09 1.70
N VAL A 112 -13.41 10.02 1.06
CA VAL A 112 -14.24 9.01 0.36
C VAL A 112 -15.16 8.26 1.32
N SER A 113 -14.67 7.91 2.52
CA SER A 113 -15.44 7.16 3.53
C SER A 113 -16.76 7.84 3.94
N LYS A 114 -16.88 9.16 3.79
CA LYS A 114 -18.09 9.92 4.12
C LYS A 114 -19.25 9.64 3.16
N THR A 115 -18.93 9.28 1.90
CA THR A 115 -19.92 9.19 0.82
C THR A 115 -19.97 7.82 0.19
N LEU A 116 -18.87 7.05 0.17
CA LEU A 116 -18.81 5.76 -0.51
C LEU A 116 -19.89 4.77 -0.07
N PHE A 117 -20.12 4.65 1.24
CA PHE A 117 -21.08 3.68 1.78
C PHE A 117 -22.54 4.01 1.46
N SER A 118 -22.88 5.22 1.00
CA SER A 118 -24.25 5.51 0.55
C SER A 118 -24.52 5.01 -0.88
N HIS A 119 -23.46 4.76 -1.65
CA HIS A 119 -23.56 4.23 -3.02
C HIS A 119 -23.54 2.70 -3.07
N LEU A 120 -23.11 2.05 -1.99
CA LEU A 120 -23.07 0.60 -1.85
C LEU A 120 -24.39 0.09 -1.25
N LYS A 121 -24.97 -0.95 -1.86
CA LYS A 121 -26.20 -1.63 -1.39
C LYS A 121 -25.87 -2.85 -0.54
#